data_AF-A0A562I5H0-F1
#
_entry.id   AF-A0A562I5H0-F1
#
_cell.length_a   1.000
_cell.length_b   1.000
_cell.length_c   1.000
_cell.angle_alpha   90.00
_cell.angle_beta   90.00
_cell.angle_gamma   90.00
#
_symmetry.space_group_name_H-M   'P 1'
#
loop_
_entity.id
_entity.type
_entity.pdbx_description
1 polymer ?
#
loop_
_entity_poly.entity_id
_entity_poly.type
_entity_poly.pdbx_seq_one_letter_code
_entity_poly.pdbx_strand_id
1 'polypeptide(L)'
;MLGTRATGAAPVSPATVTVADRVHPASATLPERWRHIDRWYTFAANVRGVSHVLATVDEKTYAGGSMGFDHPVTWCKDYQGGRSFYTGLGATRRASAAPTCGPTWAARSSGPPA
;
A
#
# COMPACT_ATOMS: atom_id res chain seq x y z
N MET A 1 -8.93 0.65 13.41
CA MET A 1 -8.08 1.36 12.43
C MET A 1 -7.56 0.34 11.41
N LEU A 2 -7.56 0.68 10.13
CA LEU A 2 -7.13 -0.22 9.04
C LEU A 2 -5.61 -0.44 8.98
N GLY A 3 -4.86 0.25 9.83
CA GLY A 3 -3.42 0.22 9.93
C GLY A 3 -3.00 1.30 10.91
N THR A 4 -2.37 2.35 10.37
CA THR A 4 -1.74 3.44 11.12
C THR A 4 -2.25 4.81 10.67
N ARG A 5 -1.90 5.88 11.39
CA ARG A 5 -2.20 7.27 10.99
C ARG A 5 -1.00 7.92 10.32
N ALA A 6 -1.24 8.79 9.35
CA ALA A 6 -0.21 9.67 8.82
C ALA A 6 0.20 10.71 9.89
N THR A 7 1.50 10.95 10.04
CA THR A 7 2.09 11.95 10.96
C THR A 7 2.75 13.09 10.22
N GLY A 8 3.00 12.94 8.92
CA GLY A 8 3.59 13.95 8.07
C GLY A 8 3.61 13.51 6.61
N ALA A 9 4.22 14.32 5.75
CA ALA A 9 4.46 13.94 4.37
C ALA A 9 5.68 14.67 3.81
N ALA A 10 6.46 13.98 2.99
CA ALA A 10 7.49 14.59 2.17
C ALA A 10 6.87 15.35 0.97
N PRO A 11 7.58 16.33 0.37
CA PRO A 11 7.12 17.00 -0.84
C PRO A 11 6.87 16.04 -2.00
N VAL A 12 6.06 16.48 -2.97
CA VAL A 12 5.82 15.73 -4.20
C VAL A 12 7.16 15.50 -4.90
N SER A 13 7.54 14.24 -5.05
CA SER A 13 8.84 13.87 -5.59
C SER A 13 8.79 12.51 -6.27
N PRO A 14 9.64 12.26 -7.28
CA PRO A 14 9.80 10.93 -7.84
C PRO A 14 10.45 10.01 -6.81
N ALA A 15 9.86 8.84 -6.58
CA ALA A 15 10.48 7.75 -5.82
C ALA A 15 10.23 6.41 -6.50
N THR A 16 10.92 5.39 -6.03
CA THR A 16 10.77 4.03 -6.48
C THR A 16 9.82 3.29 -5.55
N VAL A 17 8.75 2.73 -6.10
CA VAL A 17 7.84 1.84 -5.38
C VAL A 17 8.16 0.41 -5.74
N THR A 18 8.18 -0.47 -4.75
CA THR A 18 8.43 -1.91 -4.90
C THR A 18 7.20 -2.68 -4.42
N VAL A 19 6.76 -3.67 -5.20
CA VAL A 19 5.69 -4.59 -4.80
C VAL A 19 6.22 -5.56 -3.76
N ALA A 20 5.61 -5.56 -2.58
CA ALA A 20 6.01 -6.44 -1.47
C ALA A 20 5.39 -7.84 -1.57
N ASP A 21 4.21 -7.96 -2.18
CA ASP A 21 3.56 -9.24 -2.47
C ASP A 21 3.12 -9.27 -3.93
N ARG A 22 3.73 -10.13 -4.73
CA ARG A 22 3.43 -10.30 -6.16
C ARG A 22 2.41 -11.41 -6.45
N VAL A 23 2.07 -12.22 -5.46
CA VAL A 23 1.09 -13.31 -5.58
C VAL A 23 -0.32 -12.80 -5.31
N HIS A 24 -0.46 -11.73 -4.52
CA HIS A 24 -1.76 -11.15 -4.22
C HIS A 24 -2.45 -10.58 -5.49
N PRO A 25 -3.72 -10.91 -5.75
CA PRO A 25 -4.43 -10.48 -6.97
C PRO A 25 -4.43 -8.97 -7.21
N ALA A 26 -4.45 -8.16 -6.15
CA ALA A 26 -4.43 -6.69 -6.25
C ALA A 26 -3.09 -6.11 -6.74
N SER A 27 -1.99 -6.87 -6.68
CA SER A 27 -0.63 -6.42 -7.02
C SER A 27 0.04 -7.32 -8.07
N ALA A 28 -0.57 -8.43 -8.46
CA ALA A 28 -0.03 -9.38 -9.42
C ALA A 28 0.20 -8.78 -10.82
N THR A 29 -0.60 -7.78 -11.21
CA THR A 29 -0.49 -7.08 -12.50
C THR A 29 0.47 -5.90 -12.47
N LEU A 30 0.98 -5.53 -11.29
CA LEU A 30 1.90 -4.41 -11.15
C LEU A 30 3.33 -4.81 -11.49
N PRO A 31 4.14 -3.89 -12.06
CA PRO A 31 5.58 -4.08 -12.16
C PRO A 31 6.18 -4.29 -10.77
N GLU A 32 7.16 -5.17 -10.64
CA GLU A 32 7.85 -5.43 -9.36
C GLU A 32 8.42 -4.15 -8.74
N ARG A 33 8.96 -3.28 -9.59
CA ARG A 33 9.50 -1.99 -9.21
C ARG A 33 9.19 -0.97 -10.30
N TRP A 34 8.68 0.19 -9.91
CA TRP A 34 8.45 1.28 -10.85
C TRP A 34 8.74 2.63 -10.21
N ARG A 35 9.02 3.62 -11.06
CA ARG A 35 9.20 5.01 -10.63
C ARG A 35 7.84 5.70 -10.64
N HIS A 36 7.49 6.30 -9.51
CA HIS A 36 6.21 6.98 -9.29
C HIS A 36 6.45 8.37 -8.73
N ILE A 37 5.60 9.34 -9.07
CA ILE A 37 5.71 10.70 -8.55
C ILE A 37 4.51 10.93 -7.64
N ASP A 38 4.77 11.14 -6.37
CA ASP A 38 3.70 11.40 -5.41
C ASP A 38 4.17 12.18 -4.20
N ARG A 39 3.20 12.55 -3.36
CA ARG A 39 3.45 12.98 -1.98
C ARG A 39 3.58 11.75 -1.10
N TRP A 40 4.74 11.59 -0.45
CA TRP A 40 5.03 10.41 0.37
C TRP A 40 4.64 10.65 1.83
N TYR A 41 3.56 10.00 2.28
CA TYR A 41 3.10 10.11 3.66
C TYR A 41 3.99 9.32 4.62
N THR A 42 4.41 9.95 5.72
CA THR A 42 5.02 9.29 6.86
C THR A 42 3.93 8.79 7.79
N PHE A 43 4.09 7.58 8.29
CA PHE A 43 3.13 6.98 9.22
C PHE A 43 3.66 6.88 10.64
N ALA A 44 2.76 6.94 11.63
CA ALA A 44 3.10 6.83 13.05
C ALA A 44 3.74 5.48 13.43
N ALA A 45 3.48 4.44 12.65
CA ALA A 45 3.94 3.08 12.89
C ALA A 45 3.94 2.30 11.57
N ASN A 46 4.86 1.35 11.45
CA ASN A 46 4.84 0.38 10.37
C ASN A 46 3.70 -0.63 10.58
N VAL A 47 2.95 -0.94 9.51
CA VAL A 47 1.77 -1.82 9.56
C VAL A 47 2.09 -3.28 9.29
N ARG A 48 3.33 -3.61 8.93
CA ARG A 48 3.76 -4.99 8.67
C ARG A 48 3.51 -5.86 9.90
N GLY A 49 2.96 -7.06 9.70
CA GLY A 49 2.54 -7.97 10.77
C GLY A 49 1.15 -7.69 11.35
N VAL A 50 0.57 -6.51 11.11
CA VAL A 50 -0.81 -6.15 11.53
C VAL A 50 -1.75 -6.00 10.33
N SER A 51 -1.19 -5.68 9.16
CA SER A 51 -1.86 -5.59 7.87
C SER A 51 -1.00 -6.22 6.79
N HIS A 52 -1.64 -6.64 5.69
CA HIS A 52 -0.97 -7.25 4.57
C HIS A 52 -0.42 -6.17 3.64
N VAL A 53 0.91 -6.01 3.61
CA VAL A 53 1.58 -4.97 2.82
C VAL A 53 1.69 -5.41 1.37
N LEU A 54 1.21 -4.58 0.45
CA LEU A 54 1.22 -4.85 -0.99
C LEU A 54 2.34 -4.10 -1.70
N ALA A 55 2.68 -2.89 -1.25
CA ALA A 55 3.75 -2.09 -1.83
C ALA A 55 4.44 -1.19 -0.79
N THR A 56 5.73 -0.94 -1.01
CA THR A 56 6.59 -0.07 -0.20
C THR A 56 7.30 0.95 -1.09
N VAL A 57 7.53 2.16 -0.59
CA VAL A 57 8.41 3.14 -1.24
C VAL A 57 9.84 3.00 -0.74
N ASP A 58 10.82 3.18 -1.62
CA ASP A 58 12.24 3.21 -1.27
C ASP A 58 12.65 4.64 -0.90
N GLU A 59 12.84 4.89 0.40
CA GLU A 59 13.28 6.19 0.92
C GLU A 59 14.70 6.59 0.45
N LYS A 60 15.50 5.67 -0.10
CA LYS A 60 16.80 6.03 -0.70
C LYS A 60 16.65 6.80 -2.02
N THR A 61 15.44 6.79 -2.60
CA THR A 61 15.17 7.35 -3.93
C THR A 61 14.49 8.71 -3.90
N TYR A 62 14.18 9.22 -2.71
CA TYR A 62 13.62 10.57 -2.50
C TYR A 62 14.09 11.16 -1.15
N ALA A 63 13.85 12.45 -0.92
CA ALA A 63 14.24 13.12 0.33
C ALA A 63 13.03 13.39 1.24
N GLY A 64 13.26 13.41 2.55
CA GLY A 64 12.23 13.70 3.55
C GLY A 64 11.43 12.48 4.03
N GLY A 65 11.86 11.27 3.66
CA GLY A 65 11.43 10.03 4.31
C GLY A 65 11.95 9.93 5.75
N SER A 66 11.23 9.18 6.58
CA SER A 66 11.58 8.96 8.00
C SER A 66 11.13 7.62 8.55
N MET A 67 10.59 6.73 7.71
CA MET A 67 10.24 5.36 8.08
C MET A 67 11.40 4.38 7.88
N GLY A 68 12.48 4.81 7.21
CA GLY A 68 13.70 4.04 7.04
C GLY A 68 13.58 2.99 5.93
N PHE A 69 14.07 1.77 6.20
CA PHE A 69 14.17 0.71 5.19
C PHE A 69 12.81 0.15 4.74
N ASP A 70 11.80 0.15 5.61
CA ASP A 70 10.47 -0.38 5.31
C ASP A 70 9.42 0.70 5.46
N HIS A 71 8.96 1.21 4.32
CA HIS A 71 7.93 2.25 4.24
C HIS A 71 6.73 1.74 3.42
N PRO A 72 5.76 1.07 4.06
CA PRO A 72 4.53 0.64 3.40
C PRO A 72 3.73 1.84 2.88
N VAL A 73 3.34 1.80 1.61
CA VAL A 73 2.47 2.80 0.97
C VAL A 73 1.12 2.23 0.54
N THR A 74 1.00 0.91 0.46
CA THR A 74 -0.25 0.22 0.13
C THR A 74 -0.37 -1.04 0.96
N TRP A 75 -1.53 -1.25 1.60
CA TRP A 75 -1.83 -2.46 2.36
C TRP A 75 -3.32 -2.77 2.39
N CYS A 76 -3.66 -4.02 2.75
CA CYS A 76 -5.02 -4.45 2.98
C CYS A 76 -5.17 -5.18 4.32
N LYS A 77 -6.41 -5.24 4.81
CA LYS A 77 -6.77 -5.95 6.04
C LYS A 77 -8.25 -6.33 6.02
N ASP A 78 -8.57 -7.48 6.58
CA ASP A 78 -9.95 -7.82 6.93
C ASP A 78 -10.40 -6.99 8.14
N TYR A 79 -11.51 -6.29 8.01
CA TYR A 79 -12.06 -5.43 9.04
C TYR A 79 -13.59 -5.55 9.07
N GLN A 80 -14.13 -5.98 10.21
CA GLN A 80 -15.58 -6.12 10.46
C GLN A 80 -16.34 -6.93 9.39
N GLY A 81 -15.77 -8.06 8.96
CA GLY A 81 -16.38 -8.94 7.96
C GLY A 81 -16.27 -8.44 6.52
N GLY A 82 -15.69 -7.26 6.31
CA GLY A 82 -15.36 -6.72 4.99
C GLY A 82 -13.85 -6.65 4.75
N ARG A 83 -13.45 -6.59 3.49
CA ARG A 83 -12.05 -6.36 3.09
C ARG A 83 -11.80 -4.88 2.92
N SER A 84 -10.80 -4.39 3.62
CA SER A 84 -10.43 -2.98 3.61
C SER A 84 -9.05 -2.78 3.00
N PHE A 85 -8.89 -1.66 2.30
CA PHE A 85 -7.69 -1.33 1.54
C PHE A 85 -7.26 0.10 1.83
N TYR A 86 -5.95 0.32 1.93
CA TYR A 86 -5.36 1.63 2.03
C TYR A 86 -4.26 1.79 0.98
N THR A 87 -4.27 2.95 0.32
CA THR A 87 -3.17 3.40 -0.53
C THR A 87 -2.84 4.86 -0.21
N GLY A 88 -1.58 5.13 0.08
CA GLY A 88 -1.01 6.47 0.14
C GLY A 88 -0.59 6.99 -1.24
N LEU A 89 -0.67 6.16 -2.28
CA LEU A 89 -0.48 6.55 -3.68
C LEU A 89 -1.77 7.20 -4.21
N GLY A 90 -1.64 8.27 -5.00
CA GLY A 90 -2.75 9.01 -5.60
C GLY A 90 -2.90 10.45 -5.11
N ALA A 91 -1.94 11.00 -4.36
CA ALA A 91 -2.01 12.36 -3.84
C ALA A 91 -1.73 13.43 -4.92
N THR A 92 -1.36 13.03 -6.14
CA THR A 92 -1.30 13.90 -7.32
C THR A 92 -2.21 13.42 -8.45
N ARG A 93 -2.69 14.36 -9.28
CA ARG A 93 -3.58 14.07 -10.43
C ARG A 93 -3.01 13.07 -11.44
N ARG A 94 -1.67 12.91 -11.48
CA ARG A 94 -0.95 11.98 -12.36
C ARG A 94 -0.82 10.56 -11.79
N ALA A 95 -1.12 10.38 -10.50
CA ALA A 95 -0.88 9.15 -9.75
C ALA A 95 -2.08 8.18 -9.70
N SER A 96 -3.00 8.25 -10.66
CA SER A 96 -4.28 7.50 -10.67
C SER A 96 -4.18 5.98 -10.83
N ALA A 97 -2.97 5.41 -10.92
CA ALA A 97 -2.75 3.96 -10.95
C ALA A 97 -2.46 3.41 -9.54
N ALA A 98 -3.49 3.35 -8.70
CA ALA A 98 -3.42 2.56 -7.47
C ALA A 98 -3.76 1.09 -7.79
N PRO A 99 -3.09 0.10 -7.16
CA PRO A 99 -3.53 -1.29 -7.23
C PRO A 99 -5.01 -1.40 -6.83
N THR A 100 -5.83 -1.95 -7.71
CA THR A 100 -7.24 -2.21 -7.45
C THR A 100 -7.43 -3.66 -7.06
N CYS A 101 -8.14 -3.92 -5.97
CA CYS A 101 -8.54 -5.28 -5.63
C CYS A 101 -9.72 -5.66 -6.55
N GLY A 102 -9.43 -6.37 -7.64
CA GLY A 102 -10.43 -6.86 -8.58
C GLY A 102 -11.42 -7.85 -7.95
N PRO A 103 -12.59 -8.07 -8.57
CA PRO A 103 -13.67 -8.90 -8.02
C PRO A 103 -13.32 -10.39 -7.87
N THR A 104 -12.19 -10.86 -8.41
CA THR A 104 -11.80 -12.29 -8.42
C THR A 104 -11.42 -12.88 -7.06
N TRP A 105 -11.29 -12.08 -5.99
CA TRP A 105 -11.26 -12.62 -4.62
C TRP A 105 -12.67 -12.85 -4.03
N ALA A 106 -13.74 -12.29 -4.59
CA ALA A 106 -15.09 -12.34 -4.00
C ALA A 106 -15.69 -13.74 -3.78
N ALA A 107 -15.06 -14.82 -4.26
CA ALA A 107 -15.64 -16.16 -4.27
C ALA A 107 -15.03 -17.20 -3.31
N ARG A 108 -14.06 -16.88 -2.44
CA ARG A 108 -13.52 -17.88 -1.49
C ARG A 108 -13.39 -17.38 -0.05
N SER A 109 -14.54 -17.36 0.63
CA SER A 109 -14.75 -17.51 2.09
C SER A 109 -16.18 -17.02 2.36
N SER A 110 -17.16 -17.77 2.88
CA SER A 110 -17.21 -19.07 3.54
C SER A 110 -18.69 -19.32 3.84
N GLY A 111 -19.22 -20.49 3.49
CA GLY A 111 -20.47 -20.99 4.09
C GLY A 111 -20.28 -21.29 5.58
N PRO A 112 -21.34 -21.30 6.40
CA PRO A 112 -21.22 -21.41 7.84
C PRO A 112 -20.82 -22.83 8.27
N PRO A 113 -20.04 -23.00 9.37
CA PRO A 113 -19.81 -24.32 9.93
C PRO A 113 -21.07 -24.84 10.64
N ALA A 114 -21.35 -26.13 10.46
CA ALA A 114 -22.27 -26.93 11.26
C ALA A 114 -21.61 -27.38 12.57
#